data_AF-A0A5D4P575-F1
#
_entry.id   AF-A0A5D4P575-F1
#
_cell.length_a   1.000
_cell.length_b   1.000
_cell.length_c   1.000
_cell.angle_alpha   90.00
_cell.angle_beta   90.00
_cell.angle_gamma   90.00
#
_symmetry.space_group_name_H-M   'P 1'
#
loop_
_entity.id
_entity.type
_entity.pdbx_description
1 polymer ?
#
loop_
_entity_poly.entity_id
_entity_poly.type
_entity_poly.pdbx_seq_one_letter_code
_entity_poly.pdbx_strand_id
1 'polypeptide(L)'
;MKFKLVVSDEGIVEKDKGKLARIYFVIDNLAFPEAGWVDSLEILSWWKTSISRLGITSSYELLLFKEGPFKVKATITRSGDVRLLFLEEGLFKEKVQVSTTLSIAQLRVLVFED
;
A
#
# COMPACT_ATOMS: atom_id res chain seq x y z
N MET A 1 11.96 -0.41 -13.61
CA MET A 1 11.45 -0.61 -12.25
C MET A 1 10.24 -1.52 -12.33
N LYS A 2 10.23 -2.64 -11.60
CA LYS A 2 9.05 -3.49 -11.48
C LYS A 2 8.30 -3.07 -10.23
N PHE A 3 7.11 -2.50 -10.37
CA PHE A 3 6.26 -2.16 -9.23
C PHE A 3 4.89 -2.78 -9.46
N LYS A 4 4.42 -3.60 -8.53
CA LYS A 4 3.08 -4.19 -8.58
C LYS A 4 2.50 -4.31 -7.18
N LEU A 5 1.18 -4.19 -7.08
CA LEU A 5 0.41 -4.69 -5.95
C LEU A 5 0.04 -6.14 -6.26
N VAL A 6 0.03 -7.00 -5.24
CA VAL A 6 -0.44 -8.37 -5.33
C VAL A 6 -1.64 -8.50 -4.43
N VAL A 7 -2.79 -8.87 -5.01
CA VAL A 7 -4.01 -9.24 -4.31
C VAL A 7 -4.41 -10.66 -4.73
N SER A 8 -4.45 -11.61 -3.81
CA SER A 8 -4.82 -13.01 -4.12
C SER A 8 -5.47 -13.69 -2.92
N ASP A 9 -6.69 -14.19 -3.10
CA ASP A 9 -7.44 -14.96 -2.08
C ASP A 9 -7.21 -16.47 -2.17
N GLU A 10 -6.33 -16.93 -3.08
CA GLU A 10 -6.07 -18.35 -3.30
C GLU A 10 -5.55 -19.06 -2.03
N GLY A 11 -6.36 -19.99 -1.53
CA GLY A 11 -6.02 -20.82 -0.38
C GLY A 11 -6.16 -20.10 0.97
N ILE A 12 -6.88 -18.98 1.03
CA ILE A 12 -7.15 -18.25 2.27
C ILE A 12 -8.62 -18.50 2.68
N VAL A 13 -8.81 -18.98 3.90
CA VAL A 13 -10.13 -19.31 4.46
C VAL A 13 -10.82 -18.04 4.96
N GLU A 14 -12.10 -17.87 4.64
CA GLU A 14 -12.95 -16.87 5.29
C GLU A 14 -12.93 -17.08 6.81
N LYS A 15 -12.54 -16.04 7.56
CA LYS A 15 -12.79 -15.99 9.01
C LYS A 15 -14.03 -15.14 9.25
N ASP A 16 -14.70 -15.38 10.38
CA ASP A 16 -15.90 -14.67 10.87
C ASP A 16 -15.81 -13.12 10.94
N LYS A 17 -14.68 -12.52 10.52
CA LYS A 17 -14.37 -11.08 10.56
C LYS A 17 -14.11 -10.44 9.19
N GLY A 18 -14.34 -11.15 8.08
CA GLY A 18 -14.21 -10.61 6.71
C GLY A 18 -13.32 -11.44 5.79
N LYS A 19 -13.32 -11.09 4.49
CA LYS A 19 -12.50 -11.76 3.48
C LYS A 19 -11.04 -11.35 3.61
N LEU A 20 -10.17 -12.35 3.74
CA LEU A 20 -8.72 -12.20 3.80
C LEU A 20 -8.11 -12.51 2.43
N ALA A 21 -7.04 -11.83 2.08
CA ALA A 21 -6.26 -12.08 0.88
C ALA A 21 -4.76 -11.85 1.15
N ARG A 22 -3.89 -12.39 0.31
CA ARG A 22 -2.50 -11.96 0.25
C ARG A 22 -2.48 -10.56 -0.34
N ILE A 23 -2.03 -9.57 0.42
CA ILE A 23 -1.97 -8.17 0.02
C ILE A 23 -0.57 -7.64 0.31
N TYR A 24 0.24 -7.46 -0.73
CA TYR A 24 1.60 -6.91 -0.58
C TYR A 24 2.10 -6.27 -1.88
N PHE A 25 3.02 -5.33 -1.75
CA PHE A 25 3.70 -4.69 -2.87
C PHE A 25 4.94 -5.49 -3.26
N VAL A 26 5.25 -5.55 -4.56
CA VAL A 26 6.55 -6.01 -5.07
C VAL A 26 7.23 -4.85 -5.78
N ILE A 27 8.44 -4.52 -5.34
CA ILE A 27 9.22 -3.35 -5.72
C ILE A 27 10.60 -3.85 -6.11
N ASP A 28 10.82 -3.94 -7.42
CA ASP A 28 11.93 -4.64 -8.06
C ASP A 28 12.04 -6.09 -7.56
N ASN A 29 12.94 -6.37 -6.61
CA ASN A 29 13.15 -7.70 -6.03
C ASN A 29 12.74 -7.79 -4.55
N LEU A 30 12.12 -6.74 -4.01
CA LEU A 30 11.66 -6.68 -2.62
C LEU A 30 10.14 -6.81 -2.54
N ALA A 31 9.65 -7.41 -1.47
CA ALA A 31 8.23 -7.41 -1.13
C ALA A 31 8.01 -6.55 0.12
N PHE A 32 6.85 -5.89 0.20
CA PHE A 32 6.44 -5.13 1.38
C PHE A 32 4.94 -5.34 1.69
N PRO A 33 4.55 -5.72 2.92
CA PRO A 33 5.42 -5.98 4.09
C PRO A 33 6.40 -7.14 3.90
N GLU A 34 5.87 -8.30 3.52
CA GLU A 34 6.64 -9.44 3.04
C GLU A 34 5.81 -10.22 2.02
N ALA A 35 6.47 -11.07 1.23
CA ALA A 35 5.77 -11.88 0.23
C ALA A 35 4.83 -12.86 0.94
N GLY A 36 3.55 -12.82 0.57
CA GLY A 36 2.52 -13.67 1.17
C GLY A 36 1.84 -13.07 2.40
N TRP A 37 2.13 -11.81 2.76
CA TRP A 37 1.40 -11.08 3.80
C TRP A 37 -0.10 -11.19 3.61
N VAL A 38 -0.83 -11.61 4.66
CA VAL A 38 -2.29 -11.78 4.62
C VAL A 38 -2.94 -10.62 5.35
N ASP A 39 -3.86 -9.96 4.68
CA ASP A 39 -4.62 -8.84 5.24
C ASP A 39 -6.10 -8.92 4.78
N SER A 40 -6.96 -8.13 5.42
CA SER A 40 -8.37 -7.99 5.09
C SER A 40 -8.54 -7.21 3.77
N LEU A 41 -9.37 -7.70 2.85
CA LEU A 41 -9.68 -7.00 1.60
C LEU A 41 -10.28 -5.61 1.82
N GLU A 42 -10.88 -5.37 2.99
CA GLU A 42 -11.33 -4.04 3.43
C GLU A 42 -10.24 -2.95 3.28
N ILE A 43 -8.97 -3.33 3.44
CA ILE A 43 -7.84 -2.40 3.39
C ILE A 43 -7.72 -1.72 2.02
N LEU A 44 -8.11 -2.40 0.94
CA LEU A 44 -8.11 -1.85 -0.42
C LEU A 44 -9.10 -0.69 -0.53
N SER A 45 -10.27 -0.79 0.10
CA SER A 45 -11.26 0.30 0.13
C SER A 45 -10.73 1.51 0.90
N TRP A 46 -10.01 1.29 2.00
CA TRP A 46 -9.37 2.37 2.75
C TRP A 46 -8.29 3.05 1.91
N TRP A 47 -7.47 2.27 1.20
CA TRP A 47 -6.44 2.81 0.30
C TRP A 47 -7.02 3.60 -0.86
N LYS A 48 -8.08 3.09 -1.52
CA LYS A 48 -8.82 3.81 -2.57
C LYS A 48 -9.31 5.17 -2.07
N THR A 49 -9.86 5.21 -0.85
CA THR A 49 -10.34 6.44 -0.22
C THR A 49 -9.19 7.40 0.10
N SER A 50 -8.06 6.91 0.59
CA SER A 50 -6.86 7.73 0.80
C SER A 50 -6.33 8.29 -0.53
N ILE A 51 -6.17 7.47 -1.56
CA ILE A 51 -5.64 7.89 -2.87
C ILE A 51 -6.57 8.88 -3.58
N SER A 52 -7.89 8.81 -3.37
CA SER A 52 -8.82 9.78 -3.97
C SER A 52 -8.66 11.18 -3.40
N ARG A 53 -8.25 11.31 -2.13
CA ARG A 53 -7.93 12.61 -1.49
C ARG A 53 -6.56 13.15 -1.91
N LEU A 54 -5.62 12.27 -2.25
CA LEU A 54 -4.26 12.63 -2.61
C LEU A 54 -4.21 13.50 -3.87
N GLY A 55 -3.60 14.69 -3.75
CA GLY A 55 -3.51 15.68 -4.82
C GLY A 55 -4.79 16.51 -5.04
N ILE A 56 -5.87 16.24 -4.30
CA ILE A 56 -7.12 17.00 -4.36
C ILE A 56 -7.31 17.79 -3.06
N THR A 57 -7.39 17.07 -1.93
CA THR A 57 -7.62 17.65 -0.60
C THR A 57 -6.46 17.43 0.36
N SER A 58 -5.48 16.58 -0.01
CA SER A 58 -4.26 16.37 0.78
C SER A 58 -3.02 16.27 -0.10
N SER A 59 -1.88 16.78 0.40
CA SER A 59 -0.57 16.60 -0.22
C SER A 59 0.11 15.29 0.17
N TYR A 60 -0.37 14.60 1.21
CA TYR A 60 0.10 13.27 1.59
C TYR A 60 -1.01 12.42 2.21
N GLU A 61 -0.91 11.10 2.06
CA GLU A 61 -1.88 10.15 2.59
C GLU A 61 -1.16 8.89 3.08
N LEU A 62 -1.77 8.20 4.05
CA LEU A 62 -1.26 6.93 4.57
C LEU A 62 -2.13 5.77 4.06
N LEU A 63 -1.47 4.76 3.52
CA LEU A 63 -2.05 3.47 3.17
C LEU A 63 -1.66 2.50 4.29
N LEU A 64 -2.54 2.34 5.27
CA LEU A 64 -2.31 1.50 6.44
C LEU A 64 -2.60 0.04 6.09
N PHE A 65 -1.83 -0.90 6.62
CA PHE A 65 -2.23 -2.31 6.68
C PHE A 65 -3.11 -2.54 7.91
N LYS A 66 -4.01 -3.54 7.90
CA LYS A 66 -4.93 -3.76 9.03
C LYS A 66 -4.20 -4.38 10.21
N GLU A 67 -3.39 -5.38 9.89
CA GLU A 67 -2.53 -6.05 10.85
C GLU A 67 -1.11 -5.54 10.67
N GLY A 68 -0.39 -5.39 11.77
CA GLY A 68 1.03 -5.07 11.76
C GLY A 68 1.38 -3.59 11.84
N PRO A 69 2.69 -3.30 11.97
CA PRO A 69 3.22 -1.95 12.08
C PRO A 69 3.41 -1.26 10.71
N PHE A 70 2.82 -1.80 9.64
CA PHE A 70 3.18 -1.43 8.27
C PHE A 70 2.27 -0.35 7.70
N LYS A 71 2.88 0.59 6.99
CA LYS A 71 2.15 1.62 6.23
C LYS A 71 2.95 2.14 5.04
N VAL A 72 2.24 2.62 4.03
CA VAL A 72 2.84 3.35 2.91
C VAL A 72 2.46 4.81 3.01
N LYS A 73 3.45 5.69 3.12
CA LYS A 73 3.23 7.13 3.03
C LYS A 73 3.34 7.56 1.57
N ALA A 74 2.22 7.96 0.99
CA ALA A 74 2.14 8.55 -0.33
C ALA A 74 2.21 10.07 -0.21
N THR A 75 3.13 10.73 -0.92
CA THR A 75 3.30 12.19 -0.88
C THR A 75 3.41 12.75 -2.29
N ILE A 76 2.60 13.74 -2.62
CA ILE A 76 2.71 14.47 -3.88
C ILE A 76 3.99 15.31 -3.86
N THR A 77 4.81 15.13 -4.88
CA THR A 77 6.05 15.88 -5.09
C THR A 77 5.79 17.16 -5.88
N ARG A 78 6.79 18.05 -5.94
CA ARG A 78 6.70 19.29 -6.72
C ARG A 78 6.53 19.06 -8.23
N SER A 79 6.98 17.92 -8.76
CA SER A 79 6.79 17.55 -10.17
C SER A 79 5.39 17.01 -10.48
N GLY A 80 4.53 16.81 -9.47
CA GLY A 80 3.22 16.19 -9.62
C GLY A 80 3.24 14.65 -9.51
N ASP A 81 4.42 14.04 -9.37
CA ASP A 81 4.55 12.60 -9.10
C ASP A 81 4.25 12.28 -7.63
N VAL A 82 3.96 11.02 -7.35
CA VAL A 82 3.78 10.51 -5.99
C VAL A 82 5.03 9.77 -5.53
N ARG A 83 5.65 10.26 -4.46
CA ARG A 83 6.67 9.52 -3.72
C ARG A 83 5.98 8.59 -2.72
N LEU A 84 6.31 7.31 -2.78
CA LEU A 84 5.88 6.29 -1.82
C LEU A 84 7.05 5.95 -0.90
N LEU A 85 6.82 6.03 0.41
CA LEU A 85 7.72 5.51 1.45
C LEU A 85 7.05 4.34 2.14
N PHE A 86 7.70 3.18 2.13
CA PHE A 86 7.21 1.96 2.76
C PHE A 86 7.83 1.89 4.16
N LEU A 87 6.98 1.99 5.17
CA LEU A 87 7.36 2.25 6.54
C LEU A 87 6.94 1.09 7.44
N GLU A 88 7.86 0.69 8.31
CA GLU A 88 7.58 -0.19 9.45
C GLU A 88 7.67 0.63 10.73
N GLU A 89 6.62 0.66 11.54
CA GLU A 89 6.66 1.24 12.88
C GLU A 89 7.53 0.38 13.80
N GLY A 90 8.66 0.95 14.24
CA GLY A 90 9.47 0.38 15.30
C GLY A 90 9.14 1.02 16.66
N LEU A 91 9.62 0.40 17.74
CA LEU A 91 9.42 0.84 19.14
C LEU A 91 9.79 2.31 19.41
N PHE A 92 10.73 2.89 18.66
CA PHE A 92 11.24 4.24 18.90
C PHE A 92 11.16 5.17 17.68
N LYS A 93 11.02 4.63 16.47
CA LYS A 93 10.94 5.41 15.23
C LYS A 93 10.40 4.57 14.08
N GLU A 94 9.79 5.25 13.12
CA GLU A 94 9.47 4.68 11.82
C GLU A 94 10.76 4.36 11.06
N LYS A 95 10.83 3.17 10.47
CA LYS A 95 11.92 2.75 9.59
C LYS A 95 11.43 2.69 8.15
N VAL A 96 12.07 3.48 7.29
CA VAL A 96 11.87 3.38 5.83
C VAL A 96 12.54 2.09 5.34
N GLN A 97 11.76 1.14 4.85
CA GLN A 97 12.27 -0.10 4.26
C GLN A 97 12.64 0.10 2.80
N VAL A 98 11.79 0.80 2.05
CA VAL A 98 11.97 1.07 0.63
C VAL A 98 11.24 2.35 0.24
N SER A 99 11.67 2.98 -0.84
CA SER A 99 10.97 4.11 -1.43
C SER A 99 10.93 4.01 -2.94
N THR A 100 9.85 4.49 -3.54
CA THR A 100 9.74 4.64 -4.99
C THR A 100 8.99 5.91 -5.35
N THR A 101 9.01 6.28 -6.62
CA THR A 101 8.24 7.38 -7.18
C THR A 101 7.53 6.91 -8.43
N LEU A 102 6.25 7.25 -8.56
CA LEU A 102 5.41 6.93 -9.72
C LEU A 102 4.31 7.98 -9.90
N SER A 103 3.71 8.07 -11.07
CA SER A 103 2.66 9.05 -11.32
C SER A 103 1.38 8.72 -10.53
N ILE A 104 0.57 9.72 -10.19
CA ILE A 104 -0.72 9.48 -9.51
C ILE A 104 -1.64 8.56 -10.34
N ALA A 105 -1.56 8.62 -11.67
CA ALA A 105 -2.31 7.75 -12.56
C ALA A 105 -1.89 6.28 -12.41
N GLN A 106 -0.57 6.01 -12.37
CA GLN A 106 -0.05 4.67 -12.11
C GLN A 106 -0.50 4.15 -10.74
N LEU A 107 -0.43 5.00 -9.69
CA LEU A 107 -0.89 4.61 -8.35
C LEU A 107 -2.37 4.22 -8.34
N ARG A 108 -3.20 4.94 -9.09
CA ARG A 108 -4.63 4.66 -9.21
C ARG A 108 -4.88 3.34 -9.92
N VAL A 109 -4.25 3.11 -11.08
CA VAL A 109 -4.35 1.83 -11.78
C VAL A 109 -3.99 0.67 -10.85
N LEU A 110 -2.87 0.80 -10.12
CA LEU A 110 -2.39 -0.23 -9.20
C LEU A 110 -3.34 -0.58 -8.05
N VAL A 111 -4.18 0.34 -7.59
CA VAL A 111 -5.03 0.10 -6.41
C VAL A 111 -6.50 -0.05 -6.78
N PHE A 112 -6.94 0.54 -7.89
CA PHE A 112 -8.35 0.55 -8.30
C PHE A 112 -8.72 -0.58 -9.26
N GLU A 113 -7.76 -1.11 -10.01
CA GLU A 113 -7.98 -2.14 -11.05
C GLU A 113 -7.55 -3.56 -10.63
N ASP A 114 -7.11 -3.76 -9.37
CA ASP A 114 -6.93 -5.08 -8.73
C ASP A 114 -8.28 -5.75 -8.38
#